data_AF-A0A7S2JUB9-F1
#
_entry.id   AF-A0A7S2JUB9-F1
#
_cell.length_a   1.000
_cell.length_b   1.000
_cell.length_c   1.000
_cell.angle_alpha   90.00
_cell.angle_beta   90.00
_cell.angle_gamma   90.00
#
_symmetry.space_group_name_H-M   'P 1'
#
loop_
_entity.id
_entity.type
_entity.pdbx_description
1 polymer ?
#
loop_
_entity_poly.entity_id
_entity_poly.type
_entity_poly.pdbx_seq_one_letter_code
_entity_poly.pdbx_strand_id
1 'polypeptide(L)'
;HDLARRPRRRPRRAPPVAGGPRDVEAMNLNSVTSALGSVKKAAARAAQRESPLEKNLREAMSNQNWGCPNSLMHDIARSSSHWEDCQVIMSELWAAVQEKGPRWRRVLKGLTLAEFLVKNGSERIIDDVRRDQHKVRCLFDFSYQEDGKDKGAAVREKAKAIIELVSDMELLRAERDKAR
;
A
#
# COMPACT_ATOMS: atom_id res chain seq x y z
N HIS A 1 45.51 -40.47 12.93
CA HIS A 1 46.97 -40.42 12.65
C HIS A 1 47.17 -40.98 11.26
N ASP A 2 47.10 -40.21 10.18
CA ASP A 2 47.73 -38.92 9.84
C ASP A 2 49.16 -39.07 9.27
N LEU A 3 49.37 -38.39 8.14
CA LEU A 3 50.62 -37.98 7.45
C LEU A 3 51.34 -39.03 6.59
N ALA A 4 51.27 -38.95 5.25
CA ALA A 4 51.90 -37.97 4.35
C ALA A 4 53.35 -38.31 3.97
N ARG A 5 53.63 -38.35 2.65
CA ARG A 5 54.76 -37.65 1.98
C ARG A 5 54.83 -38.00 0.47
N ARG A 6 54.83 -36.95 -0.36
CA ARG A 6 55.27 -36.87 -1.79
C ARG A 6 56.81 -37.13 -1.88
N PRO A 7 57.57 -37.09 -3.03
CA PRO A 7 57.32 -36.36 -4.30
C PRO A 7 58.02 -36.87 -5.62
N ARG A 8 58.03 -35.98 -6.65
CA ARG A 8 58.95 -35.89 -7.83
C ARG A 8 58.62 -36.82 -9.02
N ARG A 9 58.68 -36.43 -10.32
CA ARG A 9 59.42 -35.41 -11.09
C ARG A 9 58.77 -35.26 -12.49
N ARG A 10 58.87 -34.07 -13.11
CA ARG A 10 58.61 -33.83 -14.56
C ARG A 10 59.86 -34.16 -15.41
N PRO A 11 59.71 -34.39 -16.72
CA PRO A 11 60.23 -33.45 -17.73
C PRO A 11 59.22 -33.22 -18.89
N ARG A 12 58.93 -32.02 -19.43
CA ARG A 12 59.67 -31.10 -20.31
C ARG A 12 60.23 -31.70 -21.62
N ARG A 13 59.51 -31.55 -22.75
CA ARG A 13 60.00 -30.91 -24.02
C ARG A 13 58.89 -30.79 -25.08
N ALA A 14 58.96 -29.73 -25.90
CA ALA A 14 57.97 -29.19 -26.84
C ALA A 14 58.35 -29.44 -28.33
N PRO A 15 57.92 -28.60 -29.31
CA PRO A 15 56.71 -28.51 -30.18
C PRO A 15 57.07 -28.93 -31.65
N PRO A 16 56.53 -28.41 -32.80
CA PRO A 16 55.30 -27.69 -33.21
C PRO A 16 54.49 -28.51 -34.30
N VAL A 17 53.40 -28.14 -34.98
CA VAL A 17 53.19 -27.02 -35.93
C VAL A 17 51.81 -27.14 -36.64
N ALA A 18 51.23 -25.97 -36.98
CA ALA A 18 50.29 -25.63 -38.06
C ALA A 18 48.88 -26.25 -38.17
N GLY A 19 47.87 -25.36 -38.25
CA GLY A 19 46.54 -25.75 -38.74
C GLY A 19 45.39 -24.73 -38.72
N GLY A 20 45.61 -23.43 -38.95
CA GLY A 20 44.61 -22.51 -39.53
C GLY A 20 43.40 -22.04 -38.68
N PRO A 21 42.72 -20.94 -39.09
CA PRO A 21 41.99 -20.04 -38.20
C PRO A 21 40.47 -20.20 -38.30
N ARG A 22 39.75 -19.93 -37.19
CA ARG A 22 38.36 -19.43 -37.20
C ARG A 22 38.13 -18.52 -36.00
N ASP A 23 38.18 -17.22 -36.29
CA ASP A 23 37.28 -16.14 -35.83
C ASP A 23 36.54 -16.35 -34.50
N VAL A 24 36.76 -15.50 -33.50
CA VAL A 24 36.00 -14.24 -33.31
C VAL A 24 36.45 -13.52 -32.02
N GLU A 25 36.92 -12.29 -32.22
CA GLU A 25 36.85 -11.09 -31.37
C GLU A 25 36.56 -11.26 -29.85
N ALA A 26 37.61 -11.05 -29.04
CA ALA A 26 37.48 -10.79 -27.61
C ALA A 26 37.86 -9.33 -27.31
N MET A 27 36.89 -8.53 -26.90
CA MET A 27 37.03 -7.19 -26.29
C MET A 27 35.79 -6.98 -25.40
N ASN A 28 35.80 -6.37 -24.22
CA ASN A 28 36.80 -5.83 -23.32
C ASN A 28 36.03 -5.62 -21.98
N LEU A 29 36.59 -6.04 -20.86
CA LEU A 29 35.94 -6.06 -19.55
C LEU A 29 36.35 -4.81 -18.76
N ASN A 30 35.58 -3.72 -18.86
CA ASN A 30 35.76 -2.53 -18.00
C ASN A 30 34.57 -2.33 -17.06
N SER A 31 34.84 -2.61 -15.78
CA SER A 31 34.02 -2.31 -14.61
C SER A 31 33.85 -0.80 -14.41
N VAL A 32 32.68 -0.26 -14.78
CA VAL A 32 32.17 1.04 -14.27
C VAL A 32 30.64 1.07 -14.33
N THR A 33 29.97 0.42 -13.37
CA THR A 33 28.53 0.57 -13.15
C THR A 33 28.20 0.92 -11.70
N SER A 34 28.87 1.96 -11.17
CA SER A 34 28.51 2.61 -9.91
C SER A 34 28.32 4.11 -10.11
N ALA A 35 27.35 4.49 -10.95
CA ALA A 35 26.87 5.88 -11.05
C ALA A 35 25.43 6.01 -11.61
N LEU A 36 24.62 4.94 -11.62
CA LEU A 36 23.20 5.01 -12.02
C LEU A 36 22.22 4.73 -10.86
N GLY A 37 22.73 4.69 -9.62
CA GLY A 37 21.93 4.53 -8.40
C GLY A 37 21.35 5.83 -7.85
N SER A 38 21.99 6.97 -8.13
CA SER A 38 21.64 8.26 -7.50
C SER A 38 20.67 9.14 -8.31
N VAL A 39 20.26 8.71 -9.51
CA VAL A 39 19.30 9.47 -10.34
C VAL A 39 17.86 8.92 -10.31
N LYS A 40 17.62 7.74 -9.72
CA LYS A 40 16.25 7.21 -9.56
C LYS A 40 15.45 7.85 -8.41
N LYS A 41 16.07 8.68 -7.55
CA LYS A 41 15.36 9.46 -6.50
C LYS A 41 15.10 10.93 -6.86
N ALA A 42 15.63 11.42 -7.98
CA ALA A 42 15.38 12.80 -8.43
C ALA A 42 14.30 12.89 -9.52
N ALA A 43 14.06 11.81 -10.28
CA ALA A 43 13.03 11.75 -11.33
C ALA A 43 11.63 11.29 -10.84
N ALA A 44 11.47 10.96 -9.55
CA ALA A 44 10.17 10.72 -8.92
C ALA A 44 9.49 12.00 -8.40
N ARG A 45 10.08 13.17 -8.65
CA ARG A 45 9.54 14.49 -8.32
C ARG A 45 9.10 15.28 -9.55
N ALA A 46 8.93 14.61 -10.69
CA ALA A 46 8.25 15.18 -11.85
C ALA A 46 6.72 15.02 -11.66
N ALA A 47 6.12 16.00 -10.99
CA ALA A 47 4.71 16.35 -11.16
C ALA A 47 3.67 15.23 -10.97
N GLN A 48 3.67 14.57 -9.81
CA GLN A 48 2.38 14.35 -9.17
C GLN A 48 1.93 15.73 -8.70
N ARG A 49 1.23 16.48 -9.56
CA ARG A 49 0.32 17.53 -9.09
C ARG A 49 -0.80 16.78 -8.40
N GLU A 50 -0.52 16.29 -7.20
CA GLU A 50 -1.51 15.60 -6.40
C GLU A 50 -2.67 16.56 -6.26
N SER A 51 -3.84 16.11 -6.70
CA SER A 51 -5.04 16.89 -6.51
C SER A 51 -5.17 17.25 -5.03
N PRO A 52 -5.77 18.40 -4.69
CA PRO A 52 -6.02 18.74 -3.29
C PRO A 52 -6.76 17.61 -2.56
N LEU A 53 -7.60 16.86 -3.28
CA LEU A 53 -8.27 15.66 -2.80
C LEU A 53 -7.29 14.52 -2.44
N GLU A 54 -6.38 14.13 -3.33
CA GLU A 54 -5.41 13.07 -3.06
C GLU A 54 -4.49 13.43 -1.89
N LYS A 55 -4.09 14.70 -1.79
CA LYS A 55 -3.32 15.19 -0.65
C LYS A 55 -4.12 15.03 0.65
N ASN A 56 -5.39 15.43 0.65
CA ASN A 56 -6.27 15.28 1.80
C ASN A 56 -6.46 13.80 2.15
N LEU A 57 -6.77 12.94 1.18
CA LEU A 57 -6.92 11.49 1.39
C LEU A 57 -5.66 10.85 2.00
N ARG A 58 -4.48 11.23 1.50
CA ARG A 58 -3.22 10.73 2.04
C ARG A 58 -3.00 11.20 3.47
N GLU A 59 -3.32 12.45 3.78
CA GLU A 59 -3.19 13.01 5.12
C GLU A 59 -4.20 12.37 6.09
N ALA A 60 -5.45 12.15 5.66
CA ALA A 60 -6.48 11.44 6.41
C ALA A 60 -6.03 10.05 6.83
N MET A 61 -5.47 9.30 5.86
CA MET A 61 -5.10 7.90 5.99
C MET A 61 -3.62 7.68 6.33
N SER A 62 -2.87 8.75 6.62
CA SER A 62 -1.44 8.67 6.97
C SER A 62 -1.23 8.01 8.34
N ASN A 63 -0.11 7.30 8.50
CA ASN A 63 0.29 6.72 9.79
C ASN A 63 0.85 7.76 10.78
N GLN A 64 1.09 9.01 10.35
CA GLN A 64 1.85 10.00 11.14
C GLN A 64 1.03 10.69 12.24
N ASN A 65 -0.30 10.66 12.15
CA ASN A 65 -1.20 11.37 13.05
C ASN A 65 -2.17 10.38 13.72
N TRP A 66 -2.35 10.49 15.04
CA TRP A 66 -3.16 9.56 15.83
C TRP A 66 -4.68 9.61 15.50
N GLY A 67 -5.12 10.62 14.75
CA GLY A 67 -6.49 10.74 14.26
C GLY A 67 -6.53 11.43 12.89
N CYS A 68 -7.71 11.43 12.26
CA CYS A 68 -7.99 12.24 11.09
C CYS A 68 -8.67 13.55 11.55
N PRO A 69 -8.16 14.74 11.19
CA PRO A 69 -8.84 15.98 11.56
C PRO A 69 -10.23 16.04 10.92
N ASN A 70 -11.25 16.39 11.71
CA ASN A 70 -12.65 16.45 11.24
C ASN A 70 -12.80 17.35 10.01
N SER A 71 -12.17 18.54 10.02
CA SER A 71 -12.22 19.47 8.89
C SER A 71 -11.81 18.82 7.57
N LEU A 72 -10.80 17.97 7.61
CA LEU A 72 -10.29 17.27 6.44
C LEU A 72 -11.27 16.18 5.97
N MET A 73 -11.94 15.47 6.90
CA MET A 73 -13.00 14.53 6.53
C MET A 73 -14.20 15.23 5.89
N HIS A 74 -14.59 16.41 6.39
CA HIS A 74 -15.63 17.23 5.78
C HIS A 74 -15.23 17.70 4.38
N ASP A 75 -13.97 18.07 4.14
CA ASP A 75 -13.47 18.42 2.81
C ASP A 75 -13.60 17.24 1.83
N ILE A 76 -13.18 16.05 2.24
CA ILE A 76 -13.32 14.83 1.43
C ILE A 76 -14.80 14.51 1.17
N ALA A 77 -15.66 14.64 2.18
CA ALA A 77 -17.10 14.42 2.04
C ALA A 77 -17.73 15.39 1.03
N ARG A 78 -17.33 16.67 1.03
CA ARG A 78 -17.77 17.65 0.02
C ARG A 78 -17.31 17.27 -1.38
N SER A 79 -16.05 16.87 -1.54
CA SER A 79 -15.50 16.41 -2.82
C SER A 79 -16.22 15.16 -3.36
N SER A 80 -16.74 14.29 -2.50
CA SER A 80 -17.48 13.08 -2.91
C SER A 80 -18.75 13.34 -3.74
N SER A 81 -19.19 14.60 -3.85
CA SER A 81 -20.31 15.01 -4.71
C SER A 81 -19.95 14.99 -6.21
N HIS A 82 -18.66 15.10 -6.55
CA HIS A 82 -18.18 14.99 -7.93
C HIS A 82 -17.89 13.52 -8.27
N TRP A 83 -18.23 13.13 -9.50
CA TRP A 83 -18.17 11.73 -9.89
C TRP A 83 -16.72 11.18 -9.94
N GLU A 84 -15.79 11.96 -10.47
CA GLU A 84 -14.37 11.60 -10.61
C GLU A 84 -13.71 11.49 -9.24
N ASP A 85 -13.92 12.50 -8.39
CA ASP A 85 -13.44 12.56 -7.02
C ASP A 85 -13.96 11.38 -6.19
N CYS A 86 -15.24 11.02 -6.34
CA CYS A 86 -15.83 9.88 -5.65
C CYS A 86 -15.11 8.56 -6.00
N GLN A 87 -14.71 8.36 -7.25
CA GLN A 87 -13.95 7.16 -7.64
C GLN A 87 -12.56 7.12 -7.00
N VAL A 88 -11.87 8.26 -6.97
CA VAL A 88 -10.54 8.37 -6.33
C VAL A 88 -10.64 8.10 -4.84
N ILE A 89 -11.63 8.71 -4.16
CA ILE A 89 -11.91 8.49 -2.74
C ILE A 89 -12.12 7.01 -2.45
N MET A 90 -13.02 6.35 -3.19
CA MET A 90 -13.33 4.94 -2.97
C MET A 90 -12.13 4.03 -3.25
N SER A 91 -11.35 4.31 -4.30
CA SER A 91 -10.14 3.54 -4.62
C SER A 91 -9.12 3.58 -3.48
N GLU A 92 -8.78 4.77 -2.98
CA GLU A 92 -7.83 4.93 -1.88
C GLU A 92 -8.37 4.37 -0.55
N LEU A 93 -9.68 4.51 -0.30
CA LEU A 93 -10.35 3.95 0.86
C LEU A 93 -10.24 2.43 0.89
N TRP A 94 -10.57 1.76 -0.22
CA TRP A 94 -10.48 0.31 -0.32
C TRP A 94 -9.05 -0.19 -0.28
N ALA A 95 -8.10 0.57 -0.81
CA ALA A 95 -6.68 0.27 -0.67
C ALA A 95 -6.26 0.28 0.81
N ALA A 96 -6.74 1.23 1.62
CA ALA A 96 -6.47 1.29 3.05
C ALA A 96 -7.14 0.16 3.85
N VAL A 97 -8.38 -0.18 3.53
CA VAL A 97 -9.17 -1.25 4.21
C VAL A 97 -8.57 -2.64 4.00
N GLN A 98 -7.91 -2.89 2.85
CA GLN A 98 -7.34 -4.19 2.51
C GLN A 98 -5.91 -4.41 3.06
N GLU A 99 -5.34 -3.43 3.74
CA GLU A 99 -4.03 -3.57 4.39
C GLU A 99 -4.08 -4.57 5.54
N LYS A 100 -2.92 -5.17 5.88
CA LYS A 100 -2.84 -6.24 6.88
C LYS A 100 -1.70 -6.02 7.88
N GLY A 101 -1.82 -6.67 9.03
CA GLY A 101 -0.77 -6.78 10.05
C GLY A 101 -0.35 -5.41 10.61
N PRO A 102 0.94 -5.01 10.49
CA PRO A 102 1.49 -3.83 11.15
C PRO A 102 0.86 -2.49 10.69
N ARG A 103 0.09 -2.50 9.60
CA ARG A 103 -0.61 -1.32 9.08
C ARG A 103 -2.03 -1.15 9.63
N TRP A 104 -2.34 -1.75 10.78
CA TRP A 104 -3.65 -1.66 11.45
C TRP A 104 -4.16 -0.21 11.62
N ARG A 105 -3.26 0.76 11.84
CA ARG A 105 -3.61 2.20 11.95
C ARG A 105 -4.23 2.73 10.65
N ARG A 106 -3.66 2.37 9.49
CA ARG A 106 -4.18 2.75 8.17
C ARG A 106 -5.54 2.11 7.92
N VAL A 107 -5.71 0.84 8.30
CA VAL A 107 -7.01 0.14 8.21
C VAL A 107 -8.06 0.84 9.08
N LEU A 108 -7.74 1.13 10.34
CA LEU A 108 -8.65 1.79 11.28
C LEU A 108 -9.06 3.19 10.79
N LYS A 109 -8.09 3.96 10.26
CA LYS A 109 -8.37 5.27 9.66
C LYS A 109 -9.22 5.18 8.40
N GLY A 110 -8.97 4.19 7.54
CA GLY A 110 -9.80 3.89 6.38
C GLY A 110 -11.24 3.58 6.80
N LEU A 111 -11.45 2.72 7.80
CA LEU A 111 -12.79 2.45 8.34
C LEU A 111 -13.45 3.70 8.94
N THR A 112 -12.68 4.52 9.67
CA THR A 112 -13.20 5.76 10.26
C THR A 112 -13.67 6.74 9.18
N LEU A 113 -12.89 6.89 8.10
CA LEU A 113 -13.26 7.71 6.96
C LEU A 113 -14.48 7.11 6.24
N ALA A 114 -14.55 5.79 6.06
CA ALA A 114 -15.70 5.12 5.45
C ALA A 114 -16.99 5.40 6.22
N GLU A 115 -16.96 5.23 7.55
CA GLU A 115 -18.11 5.51 8.42
C GLU A 115 -18.55 6.98 8.29
N PHE A 116 -17.59 7.90 8.29
CA PHE A 116 -17.87 9.32 8.15
C PHE A 116 -18.50 9.67 6.80
N LEU A 117 -17.98 9.11 5.70
CA LEU A 117 -18.49 9.35 4.35
C LEU A 117 -19.88 8.72 4.14
N VAL A 118 -20.18 7.58 4.77
CA VAL A 118 -21.53 7.01 4.73
C VAL A 118 -22.55 7.95 5.40
N LYS A 119 -22.15 8.69 6.44
CA LYS A 119 -23.01 9.66 7.15
C LYS A 119 -23.06 11.06 6.49
N ASN A 120 -21.96 11.53 5.90
CA ASN A 120 -21.82 12.93 5.46
C ASN A 120 -21.59 13.10 3.94
N GLY A 121 -21.19 12.03 3.25
CA GLY A 121 -20.83 12.06 1.83
C GLY A 121 -22.03 11.87 0.90
N SER A 122 -21.75 11.72 -0.40
CA SER A 122 -22.77 11.47 -1.41
C SER A 122 -23.43 10.08 -1.26
N GLU A 123 -24.68 9.95 -1.73
CA GLU A 123 -25.40 8.67 -1.71
C GLU A 123 -24.64 7.55 -2.44
N ARG A 124 -23.84 7.92 -3.45
CA ARG A 124 -23.02 6.98 -4.23
C ARG A 124 -22.02 6.21 -3.37
N ILE A 125 -21.45 6.86 -2.34
CA ILE A 125 -20.56 6.16 -1.40
C ILE A 125 -21.31 5.02 -0.70
N ILE A 126 -22.59 5.21 -0.38
CA ILE A 126 -23.41 4.19 0.28
C ILE A 126 -23.58 2.98 -0.65
N ASP A 127 -23.91 3.23 -1.92
CA ASP A 127 -24.05 2.17 -2.92
C ASP A 127 -22.75 1.40 -3.13
N ASP A 128 -21.61 2.09 -3.22
CA ASP A 128 -20.29 1.46 -3.36
C ASP A 128 -19.91 0.66 -2.11
N VAL A 129 -20.15 1.17 -0.90
CA VAL A 129 -19.91 0.44 0.36
C VAL A 129 -20.81 -0.79 0.47
N ARG A 130 -22.07 -0.70 0.04
CA ARG A 130 -22.99 -1.85 0.02
C ARG A 130 -22.59 -2.92 -0.99
N ARG A 131 -22.17 -2.51 -2.18
CA ARG A 131 -21.65 -3.39 -3.24
C ARG A 131 -20.45 -4.18 -2.74
N ASP A 132 -19.52 -3.50 -2.08
CA ASP A 132 -18.25 -4.06 -1.62
C ASP A 132 -18.23 -4.39 -0.12
N GLN A 133 -19.40 -4.56 0.52
CA GLN A 133 -19.51 -4.79 1.97
C GLN A 133 -18.73 -6.03 2.45
N HIS A 134 -18.49 -7.00 1.56
CA HIS A 134 -17.67 -8.18 1.84
C HIS A 134 -16.24 -7.80 2.24
N LYS A 135 -15.65 -6.74 1.67
CA LYS A 135 -14.31 -6.24 2.03
C LYS A 135 -14.27 -5.78 3.49
N VAL A 136 -15.34 -5.15 3.98
CA VAL A 136 -15.47 -4.72 5.38
C VAL A 136 -15.75 -5.92 6.29
N ARG A 137 -16.59 -6.88 5.86
CA ARG A 137 -16.85 -8.12 6.62
C ARG A 137 -15.59 -8.95 6.87
N CYS A 138 -14.64 -8.96 5.94
CA CYS A 138 -13.34 -9.62 6.13
C CYS A 138 -12.54 -9.08 7.34
N LEU A 139 -12.90 -7.91 7.88
CA LEU A 139 -12.25 -7.31 9.04
C LEU A 139 -12.90 -7.71 10.37
N PHE A 140 -13.97 -8.51 10.37
CA PHE A 140 -14.64 -8.96 11.60
C PHE A 140 -13.75 -9.83 12.49
N ASP A 141 -12.81 -10.56 11.89
CA ASP A 141 -11.83 -11.40 12.57
C ASP A 141 -10.41 -10.78 12.52
N PHE A 142 -10.30 -9.49 12.19
CA PHE A 142 -9.02 -8.81 12.14
C PHE A 142 -8.35 -8.85 13.52
N SER A 143 -7.15 -9.42 13.60
CA SER A 143 -6.38 -9.55 14.83
C SER A 143 -4.98 -8.98 14.66
N TYR A 144 -4.60 -8.07 15.56
CA TYR A 144 -3.26 -7.52 15.62
C TYR A 144 -2.95 -7.07 17.05
N GLN A 145 -1.82 -7.51 17.58
CA GLN A 145 -1.36 -7.19 18.93
C GLN A 145 -0.06 -6.38 18.87
N GLU A 146 -0.02 -5.27 19.60
CA GLU A 146 1.14 -4.37 19.70
C GLU A 146 1.32 -4.04 21.19
N ASP A 147 2.53 -4.22 21.73
CA ASP A 147 2.85 -3.96 23.15
C ASP A 147 1.92 -4.68 24.15
N GLY A 148 1.52 -5.91 23.83
CA GLY A 148 0.60 -6.69 24.67
C GLY A 148 -0.85 -6.22 24.66
N LYS A 149 -1.20 -5.23 23.81
CA LYS A 149 -2.58 -4.72 23.65
C LYS A 149 -3.16 -5.14 22.32
N ASP A 150 -4.41 -5.61 22.33
CA ASP A 150 -5.16 -5.92 21.11
C ASP A 150 -5.57 -4.62 20.40
N LYS A 151 -4.90 -4.32 19.28
CA LYS A 151 -5.21 -3.19 18.40
C LYS A 151 -6.24 -3.56 17.34
N GLY A 152 -6.46 -4.85 17.11
CA GLY A 152 -7.47 -5.34 16.19
C GLY A 152 -8.89 -5.14 16.71
N ALA A 153 -9.10 -5.06 18.03
CA ALA A 153 -10.41 -4.84 18.63
C ALA A 153 -11.14 -3.61 18.06
N ALA A 154 -10.47 -2.46 17.96
CA ALA A 154 -11.05 -1.24 17.40
C ALA A 154 -11.43 -1.37 15.92
N VAL A 155 -10.63 -2.10 15.14
CA VAL A 155 -10.90 -2.39 13.72
C VAL A 155 -12.17 -3.25 13.58
N ARG A 156 -12.28 -4.31 14.40
CA ARG A 156 -13.45 -5.20 14.41
C ARG A 156 -14.73 -4.47 14.79
N GLU A 157 -14.66 -3.62 15.84
CA GLU A 157 -15.80 -2.83 16.29
C GLU A 157 -16.29 -1.86 15.20
N LYS A 158 -15.37 -1.11 14.57
CA LYS A 158 -15.69 -0.19 13.47
C LYS A 158 -16.25 -0.92 12.25
N ALA A 159 -15.67 -2.05 11.87
CA ALA A 159 -16.17 -2.84 10.75
C ALA A 159 -17.63 -3.29 10.98
N LYS A 160 -17.95 -3.77 12.18
CA LYS A 160 -19.32 -4.17 12.54
C LYS A 160 -20.29 -2.99 12.49
N ALA A 161 -19.92 -1.86 13.07
CA ALA A 161 -20.73 -0.64 13.06
C ALA A 161 -21.05 -0.16 11.63
N ILE A 162 -20.07 -0.20 10.71
CA ILE A 162 -20.30 0.18 9.31
C ILE A 162 -21.29 -0.77 8.63
N ILE A 163 -21.15 -2.09 8.83
CA ILE A 163 -22.05 -3.07 8.24
C ILE A 163 -23.48 -2.91 8.78
N GLU A 164 -23.64 -2.69 10.08
CA GLU A 164 -24.94 -2.42 10.69
C GLU A 164 -25.57 -1.15 10.10
N LEU A 165 -24.79 -0.06 10.03
CA LEU A 165 -25.21 1.22 9.47
C LEU A 165 -25.64 1.12 8.00
N VAL A 166 -24.92 0.40 7.15
CA VAL A 166 -25.31 0.27 5.73
C VAL A 166 -26.38 -0.80 5.52
N SER A 167 -26.66 -1.67 6.49
CA SER A 167 -27.72 -2.69 6.36
C SER A 167 -29.09 -2.12 6.72
N ASP A 168 -29.17 -1.18 7.65
CA ASP A 168 -30.41 -0.54 8.09
C ASP A 168 -30.61 0.82 7.41
N MET A 169 -31.59 0.89 6.49
CA MET A 169 -31.93 2.11 5.75
C MET A 169 -32.53 3.21 6.62
N GLU A 170 -33.29 2.87 7.65
CA GLU A 170 -33.95 3.85 8.52
C GLU A 170 -32.91 4.47 9.46
N LEU A 171 -32.07 3.64 10.06
CA LEU A 171 -30.96 4.09 10.89
C LEU A 171 -29.99 4.97 10.08
N LEU A 172 -29.65 4.55 8.85
CA LEU A 172 -28.78 5.32 7.97
C LEU A 172 -29.37 6.70 7.64
N ARG A 173 -30.68 6.76 7.33
CA ARG A 173 -31.35 8.03 7.05
C ARG A 173 -31.35 8.94 8.27
N ALA A 174 -31.66 8.41 9.46
CA ALA A 174 -31.64 9.17 10.70
C ALA A 174 -30.24 9.71 11.04
N GLU A 175 -29.19 8.92 10.85
CA GLU A 175 -27.81 9.35 11.08
C GLU A 175 -27.36 10.41 10.06
N ARG A 176 -27.80 10.33 8.80
CA ARG A 176 -27.52 11.36 7.77
C ARG A 176 -28.28 12.66 8.03
N ASP A 177 -29.51 12.59 8.54
CA ASP A 177 -30.30 13.77 8.90
C ASP A 177 -29.66 14.54 10.06
N LYS A 178 -29.15 13.84 11.08
CA LYS A 178 -28.39 14.44 12.19
C LYS A 178 -27.05 15.05 11.78
N ALA A 179 -26.45 14.54 10.72
CA ALA A 179 -25.12 14.94 10.26
C ALA A 179 -25.13 16.14 9.29
N ARG A 180 -26.30 16.49 8.75
CA ARG A 180 -26.53 17.66 7.90
C ARG A 180 -26.82 18.91 8.74
#